data_AF-A0A2E6Q2P1-F1
#
_entry.id   AF-A0A2E6Q2P1-F1
#
_cell.length_a   1.000
_cell.length_b   1.000
_cell.length_c   1.000
_cell.angle_alpha   90.00
_cell.angle_beta   90.00
_cell.angle_gamma   90.00
#
_symmetry.space_group_name_H-M   'P 1'
#
loop_
_entity.id
_entity.type
_entity.pdbx_description
1 polymer ?
#
loop_
_entity_poly.entity_id
_entity_poly.type
_entity_poly.pdbx_seq_one_letter_code
_entity_poly.pdbx_strand_id
1 'polypeptide(L)'
;MSSLPGIGSVRAERLAALGLRTVEDLMRHRPLRWERQVDLATIEEAKATAAADPKAVLVLYGEIERARAVRAGRPRFEAVLSDASGTAQLRWFGGVWLQNKIVPGLRVRIEGKATMQGRTMILTNPGWSVHDEAVTADPSAPLRPVYPATEGIPPRFLHDRIRSLLNQVVPAMVDPLPE
;
A
#
# COMPACT_ATOMS: atom_id res chain seq x y z
N MET A 1 19.62 -8.61 18.33
CA MET A 1 18.69 -8.31 17.21
C MET A 1 18.64 -9.43 16.17
N SER A 2 19.77 -10.03 15.78
CA SER A 2 19.84 -11.21 14.89
C SER A 2 19.18 -12.49 15.42
N SER A 3 18.90 -12.55 16.73
CA SER A 3 18.14 -13.62 17.38
C SER A 3 16.63 -13.54 17.14
N LEU A 4 16.14 -12.43 16.56
CA LEU A 4 14.72 -12.27 16.25
C LEU A 4 14.35 -12.99 14.95
N PRO A 5 13.25 -13.77 14.93
CA PRO A 5 12.77 -14.44 13.73
C PRO A 5 12.55 -13.46 12.57
N GLY A 6 13.22 -13.71 11.45
CA GLY A 6 13.10 -12.90 10.22
C GLY A 6 14.06 -11.70 10.13
N ILE A 7 14.92 -11.48 11.13
CA ILE A 7 16.02 -10.50 11.08
C ILE A 7 17.35 -11.24 11.00
N GLY A 8 17.86 -11.45 9.78
CA GLY A 8 19.22 -11.96 9.55
C GLY A 8 20.31 -10.91 9.85
N SER A 9 21.58 -11.33 9.86
CA SER A 9 22.75 -10.47 10.17
C SER A 9 22.76 -9.16 9.38
N VAL A 10 22.55 -9.22 8.07
CA VAL A 10 22.52 -8.03 7.18
C VAL A 10 21.43 -7.03 7.58
N ARG A 11 20.25 -7.50 7.97
CA ARG A 11 19.16 -6.61 8.42
C ARG A 11 19.42 -6.09 9.83
N ALA A 12 20.04 -6.89 10.70
CA ALA A 12 20.44 -6.45 12.03
C ALA A 12 21.47 -5.32 11.98
N GLU A 13 22.45 -5.39 11.08
CA GLU A 13 23.43 -4.30 10.86
C GLU A 13 22.76 -3.02 10.38
N ARG A 14 21.83 -3.14 9.41
CA ARG A 14 21.06 -1.99 8.91
C ARG A 14 20.17 -1.36 9.98
N LEU A 15 19.54 -2.18 10.83
CA LEU A 15 18.77 -1.68 11.98
C LEU A 15 19.69 -0.98 12.99
N ALA A 16 20.88 -1.54 13.26
CA ALA A 16 21.85 -0.94 14.16
C ALA A 16 22.37 0.41 13.65
N ALA A 17 22.48 0.59 12.32
CA ALA A 17 22.80 1.88 11.70
C ALA A 17 21.70 2.94 11.93
N LEU A 18 20.46 2.53 12.21
CA LEU A 18 19.35 3.40 12.60
C LEU A 18 19.27 3.63 14.12
N GLY A 19 20.25 3.15 14.87
CA GLY A 19 20.22 3.17 16.33
C GLY A 19 19.29 2.11 16.94
N LEU A 20 18.66 1.25 16.12
CA LEU A 20 17.83 0.15 16.60
C LEU A 20 18.74 -1.07 16.82
N ARG A 21 19.22 -1.27 18.05
CA ARG A 21 20.15 -2.39 18.39
C ARG A 21 19.49 -3.47 19.23
N THR A 22 18.46 -3.10 19.97
CA THR A 22 17.75 -3.97 20.92
C THR A 22 16.27 -4.14 20.55
N VAL A 23 15.62 -5.14 21.16
CA VAL A 23 14.15 -5.31 21.04
C VAL A 23 13.43 -4.10 21.63
N GLU A 24 13.96 -3.54 22.72
CA GLU A 24 13.43 -2.33 23.34
C GLU A 24 13.46 -1.13 22.38
N ASP A 25 14.56 -0.94 21.64
CA ASP A 25 14.65 0.14 20.65
C ASP A 25 13.56 0.02 19.57
N LEU A 26 13.31 -1.21 19.08
CA LEU A 26 12.24 -1.49 18.13
C LEU A 26 10.85 -1.19 18.72
N MET A 27 10.60 -1.56 19.97
CA MET A 27 9.32 -1.30 20.64
C MET A 27 9.10 0.19 20.91
N ARG A 28 10.17 0.93 21.21
CA ARG A 28 10.13 2.38 21.41
C ARG A 28 10.11 3.16 20.10
N HIS A 29 10.44 2.53 18.98
CA HIS A 29 10.44 3.18 17.68
C HIS A 29 9.04 3.63 17.27
N ARG A 30 8.85 4.95 17.20
CA ARG A 30 7.55 5.55 16.87
C ARG A 30 7.36 5.67 15.35
N PRO A 31 6.12 5.50 14.87
CA PRO A 31 5.78 5.81 13.48
C PRO A 31 6.02 7.28 13.17
N LEU A 32 6.49 7.58 11.96
CA LEU A 32 6.66 8.96 11.50
C LEU A 32 5.30 9.63 11.27
N ARG A 33 4.33 8.88 10.76
CA ARG A 33 2.95 9.33 10.55
C ARG A 33 1.99 8.15 10.64
N TRP A 34 0.71 8.49 10.77
CA TRP A 34 -0.40 7.55 10.79
C TRP A 34 -1.27 7.82 9.57
N GLU A 35 -1.52 6.80 8.75
CA GLU A 35 -2.35 6.90 7.55
C GLU A 35 -3.67 6.18 7.78
N ARG A 36 -4.78 6.84 7.46
CA ARG A 36 -6.10 6.20 7.44
C ARG A 36 -6.18 5.34 6.18
N GLN A 37 -6.61 4.09 6.31
CA GLN A 37 -6.95 3.30 5.14
C GLN A 37 -8.18 3.94 4.49
N VAL A 38 -8.04 4.37 3.24
CA VAL A 38 -9.16 4.91 2.47
C VAL A 38 -10.09 3.75 2.10
N ASP A 39 -11.38 3.98 2.31
CA ASP A 39 -12.44 3.01 2.00
C ASP A 39 -12.43 2.66 0.51
N LEU A 40 -12.80 1.42 0.24
CA LEU A 40 -12.85 0.90 -1.11
C LEU A 40 -14.12 1.43 -1.77
N ALA A 41 -13.94 2.23 -2.81
CA ALA A 41 -15.05 2.77 -3.61
C ALA A 41 -15.29 1.88 -4.82
N THR A 42 -16.55 1.73 -5.21
CA THR A 42 -16.88 1.21 -6.54
C THR A 42 -16.39 2.19 -7.61
N ILE A 43 -16.12 1.70 -8.82
CA ILE A 43 -15.69 2.55 -9.94
C ILE A 43 -16.73 3.64 -10.26
N GLU A 44 -18.01 3.37 -10.09
CA GLU A 44 -19.07 4.36 -10.31
C GLU A 44 -19.09 5.47 -9.25
N GLU A 45 -19.01 5.13 -7.96
CA GLU A 45 -18.89 6.11 -6.87
C GLU A 45 -17.61 6.95 -7.01
N ALA A 46 -16.52 6.29 -7.40
CA ALA A 46 -15.25 6.91 -7.65
C ALA A 46 -15.31 7.91 -8.82
N LYS A 47 -16.06 7.61 -9.88
CA LYS A 47 -16.32 8.56 -10.97
C LYS A 47 -17.06 9.80 -10.48
N ALA A 48 -18.10 9.63 -9.66
CA ALA A 48 -18.85 10.75 -9.08
C ALA A 48 -17.92 11.63 -8.20
N THR A 49 -17.10 10.98 -7.38
CA THR A 49 -16.15 11.65 -6.49
C THR A 49 -15.07 12.40 -7.28
N ALA A 50 -14.46 11.77 -8.28
CA ALA A 50 -13.44 12.38 -9.12
C ALA A 50 -13.97 13.54 -9.98
N ALA A 51 -15.28 13.54 -10.32
CA ALA A 51 -15.93 14.64 -11.00
C ALA A 51 -16.14 15.86 -10.07
N ALA A 52 -16.42 15.62 -8.79
CA ALA A 52 -16.59 16.67 -7.78
C ALA A 52 -15.25 17.21 -7.27
N ASP A 53 -14.27 16.34 -7.02
CA ASP A 53 -12.92 16.69 -6.55
C ASP A 53 -11.84 15.98 -7.39
N PRO A 54 -11.23 16.69 -8.36
CA PRO A 54 -10.14 16.16 -9.18
C PRO A 54 -8.84 15.82 -8.42
N LYS A 55 -8.74 16.13 -7.12
CA LYS A 55 -7.59 15.82 -6.26
C LYS A 55 -7.86 14.67 -5.29
N ALA A 56 -9.07 14.10 -5.30
CA ALA A 56 -9.43 12.98 -4.44
C ALA A 56 -8.50 11.78 -4.67
N VAL A 57 -8.01 11.21 -3.56
CA VAL A 57 -7.29 9.94 -3.56
C VAL A 57 -8.32 8.84 -3.35
N LEU A 58 -8.41 7.92 -4.30
CA LEU A 58 -9.40 6.85 -4.32
C LEU A 58 -8.72 5.49 -4.24
N VAL A 59 -9.39 4.54 -3.61
CA VAL A 59 -9.01 3.14 -3.55
C VAL A 59 -10.05 2.33 -4.29
N LEU A 60 -9.61 1.60 -5.31
CA LEU A 60 -10.44 0.76 -6.15
C LEU A 60 -9.95 -0.69 -6.05
N TYR A 61 -10.87 -1.62 -6.20
CA TYR A 61 -10.54 -3.03 -6.37
C TYR A 61 -11.30 -3.59 -7.55
N GLY A 62 -10.60 -4.37 -8.36
CA GLY A 62 -11.20 -4.96 -9.54
C GLY A 62 -10.25 -5.87 -10.27
N GLU A 63 -10.70 -6.35 -11.42
CA GLU A 63 -9.94 -7.21 -12.30
C GLU A 63 -9.41 -6.43 -13.50
N ILE A 64 -8.17 -6.73 -13.90
CA ILE A 64 -7.58 -6.16 -15.11
C ILE A 64 -8.18 -6.85 -16.33
N GLU A 65 -8.93 -6.11 -17.15
CA GLU A 65 -9.47 -6.64 -18.43
C GLU A 65 -8.42 -6.65 -19.53
N ARG A 66 -7.63 -5.58 -19.59
CA ARG A 66 -6.67 -5.33 -20.66
C ARG A 66 -5.47 -4.57 -20.13
N ALA A 67 -4.29 -4.91 -20.62
CA ALA A 67 -3.04 -4.30 -20.25
C ALA A 67 -2.13 -4.22 -21.48
N ARG A 68 -1.42 -3.10 -21.65
CA ARG A 68 -0.45 -2.92 -22.74
C ARG A 68 0.68 -2.00 -22.34
N ALA A 69 1.89 -2.33 -22.79
CA ALA A 69 3.02 -1.43 -22.78
C ALA A 69 3.07 -0.63 -24.08
N VAL A 70 3.10 0.69 -23.96
CA VAL A 70 3.30 1.61 -25.09
C VAL A 70 4.75 2.08 -25.03
N ARG A 71 5.56 1.63 -25.99
CA ARG A 71 6.99 2.00 -26.11
C ARG A 71 7.24 3.17 -27.04
N ALA A 72 6.30 3.48 -27.93
CA ALA A 72 6.40 4.59 -28.86
C ALA A 72 6.09 5.93 -28.18
N GLY A 73 6.84 6.98 -28.55
CA GLY A 73 6.72 8.30 -27.92
C GLY A 73 7.19 8.28 -26.47
N ARG A 74 6.40 8.86 -25.55
CA ARG A 74 6.68 8.80 -24.10
C ARG A 74 6.32 7.41 -23.57
N PRO A 75 7.29 6.59 -23.12
CA PRO A 75 7.03 5.23 -22.67
C PRO A 75 6.06 5.19 -21.49
N ARG A 76 5.06 4.33 -21.57
CA ARG A 76 4.05 4.17 -20.53
C ARG A 76 3.43 2.78 -20.55
N PHE A 77 2.82 2.41 -19.45
CA PHE A 77 1.99 1.23 -19.33
C PHE A 77 0.55 1.66 -19.09
N GLU A 78 -0.38 1.05 -19.82
CA GLU A 78 -1.81 1.33 -19.73
C GLU A 78 -2.55 0.03 -19.39
N ALA A 79 -3.48 0.10 -18.45
CA ALA A 79 -4.36 -1.01 -18.14
C ALA A 79 -5.80 -0.51 -17.94
N VAL A 80 -6.78 -1.40 -18.07
CA VAL A 80 -8.16 -1.11 -17.70
C VAL A 80 -8.56 -2.03 -16.56
N LEU A 81 -8.98 -1.40 -15.48
CA LEU A 81 -9.59 -2.03 -14.33
C LEU A 81 -11.10 -2.08 -14.55
N SER A 82 -11.69 -3.22 -14.21
CA SER A 82 -13.14 -3.42 -14.20
C SER A 82 -13.61 -3.94 -12.85
N ASP A 83 -14.78 -3.50 -12.44
CA ASP A 83 -15.55 -4.06 -11.32
C ASP A 83 -17.01 -4.25 -11.76
N ALA A 84 -17.89 -4.62 -10.83
CA ALA A 84 -19.30 -4.82 -11.13
C ALA A 84 -20.05 -3.52 -11.53
N SER A 85 -19.49 -2.34 -11.23
CA SER A 85 -20.11 -1.02 -11.49
C SER A 85 -19.62 -0.36 -12.78
N GLY A 86 -18.42 -0.70 -13.25
CA GLY A 86 -17.90 -0.18 -14.51
C GLY A 86 -16.40 -0.34 -14.70
N THR A 87 -15.82 0.57 -15.49
CA THR A 87 -14.40 0.52 -15.87
C THR A 87 -13.65 1.83 -15.61
N ALA A 88 -12.35 1.70 -15.30
CA ALA A 88 -11.42 2.79 -15.07
C ALA A 88 -10.09 2.53 -15.81
N GLN A 89 -9.49 3.58 -16.38
CA GLN A 89 -8.18 3.47 -17.03
C GLN A 89 -7.04 3.77 -16.04
N LEU A 90 -6.01 2.95 -16.09
CA LEU A 90 -4.80 3.09 -15.29
C LEU A 90 -3.64 3.42 -16.23
N ARG A 91 -2.84 4.44 -15.89
CA ARG A 91 -1.70 4.86 -16.71
C ARG A 91 -0.46 5.09 -15.85
N TRP A 92 0.62 4.37 -16.16
CA TRP A 92 1.93 4.55 -15.54
C TRP A 92 2.96 5.08 -16.54
N PHE A 93 3.42 6.31 -16.35
CA PHE A 93 4.51 6.88 -17.14
C PHE A 93 5.85 6.25 -16.70
N GLY A 94 6.65 5.76 -17.64
CA GLY A 94 7.87 4.97 -17.33
C GLY A 94 7.59 3.57 -16.79
N GLY A 95 6.33 3.13 -16.74
CA GLY A 95 5.92 1.86 -16.14
C GLY A 95 6.04 0.63 -17.04
N VAL A 96 6.81 0.65 -18.14
CA VAL A 96 6.86 -0.45 -19.13
C VAL A 96 7.25 -1.79 -18.49
N TRP A 97 8.03 -1.79 -17.42
CA TRP A 97 8.41 -2.97 -16.64
C TRP A 97 7.22 -3.68 -15.97
N LEU A 98 6.07 -3.02 -15.84
CA LEU A 98 4.83 -3.60 -15.27
C LEU A 98 4.16 -4.61 -16.20
N GLN A 99 4.55 -4.68 -17.47
CA GLN A 99 3.91 -5.57 -18.47
C GLN A 99 3.88 -7.04 -18.06
N ASN A 100 4.85 -7.50 -17.25
CA ASN A 100 4.94 -8.88 -16.77
C ASN A 100 4.34 -9.07 -15.38
N LYS A 101 3.90 -7.98 -14.74
CA LYS A 101 3.37 -7.98 -13.36
C LYS A 101 1.88 -7.72 -13.30
N ILE A 102 1.37 -6.87 -14.19
CA ILE A 102 -0.04 -6.53 -14.30
C ILE A 102 -0.53 -7.10 -15.62
N VAL A 103 -1.23 -8.23 -15.55
CA VAL A 103 -1.72 -8.99 -16.70
C VAL A 103 -3.24 -9.11 -16.64
N PRO A 104 -3.93 -9.32 -17.78
CA PRO A 104 -5.36 -9.59 -17.78
C PRO A 104 -5.74 -10.76 -16.86
N GLY A 105 -6.88 -10.66 -16.18
CA GLY A 105 -7.35 -11.64 -15.20
C GLY A 105 -6.81 -11.42 -13.77
N LEU A 106 -5.86 -10.51 -13.59
CA LEU A 106 -5.30 -10.22 -12.27
C LEU A 106 -6.24 -9.32 -11.46
N ARG A 107 -6.57 -9.74 -10.25
CA ARG A 107 -7.29 -8.93 -9.27
C ARG A 107 -6.34 -8.05 -8.48
N VAL A 108 -6.59 -6.74 -8.52
CA VAL A 108 -5.68 -5.74 -7.95
C VAL A 108 -6.43 -4.67 -7.17
N ARG A 109 -5.81 -4.23 -6.07
CA ARG A 109 -6.16 -3.00 -5.38
C ARG A 109 -5.34 -1.87 -5.99
N ILE A 110 -6.01 -0.81 -6.41
CA ILE A 110 -5.42 0.39 -6.99
C ILE A 110 -5.67 1.56 -6.05
N GLU A 111 -4.64 2.36 -5.80
CA GLU A 111 -4.74 3.54 -4.95
C GLU A 111 -4.06 4.73 -5.62
N GLY A 112 -4.79 5.82 -5.79
CA GLY A 112 -4.20 7.01 -6.40
C GLY A 112 -5.20 8.10 -6.69
N LYS A 113 -4.68 9.20 -7.23
CA LYS A 113 -5.51 10.32 -7.68
C LYS A 113 -6.21 9.94 -8.97
N ALA A 114 -7.52 10.15 -8.99
CA ALA A 114 -8.35 9.94 -10.16
C ALA A 114 -8.69 11.28 -10.82
N THR A 115 -8.75 11.29 -12.14
CA THR A 115 -9.16 12.46 -12.93
C THR A 115 -10.12 12.00 -14.02
N MET A 116 -11.17 12.80 -14.26
CA MET A 116 -12.09 12.56 -15.36
C MET A 116 -11.55 13.15 -16.66
N GLN A 117 -11.45 12.33 -17.71
CA GLN A 117 -11.24 12.77 -19.09
C GLN A 117 -12.49 12.41 -19.90
N GLY A 118 -13.36 13.41 -20.12
CA GLY A 118 -14.70 13.19 -20.65
C GLY A 118 -15.49 12.25 -19.73
N ARG A 119 -15.95 11.12 -20.26
CA ARG A 119 -16.71 10.10 -19.51
C ARG A 119 -15.83 9.02 -18.85
N THR A 120 -14.52 9.07 -19.06
CA THR A 120 -13.58 8.04 -18.59
C THR A 120 -12.79 8.52 -17.40
N MET A 121 -12.79 7.74 -16.32
CA MET A 121 -11.91 7.98 -15.17
C MET A 121 -10.53 7.41 -15.44
N ILE A 122 -9.50 8.23 -15.22
CA ILE A 122 -8.10 7.86 -15.40
C ILE A 122 -7.33 8.07 -14.11
N LEU A 123 -6.62 7.03 -13.66
CA LEU A 123 -5.66 7.11 -12.56
C LEU A 123 -4.24 7.15 -13.12
N THR A 124 -3.48 8.19 -12.76
CA THR A 124 -2.11 8.39 -13.25
C THR A 124 -1.09 8.02 -12.18
N ASN A 125 -0.13 7.16 -12.53
CA ASN A 125 0.85 6.55 -11.65
C ASN A 125 0.27 6.05 -10.31
N PRO A 126 -0.85 5.30 -10.31
CA PRO A 126 -1.41 4.82 -9.06
C PRO A 126 -0.50 3.76 -8.42
N GLY A 127 -0.55 3.69 -7.09
CA GLY A 127 -0.06 2.53 -6.35
C GLY A 127 -0.93 1.32 -6.67
N TRP A 128 -0.33 0.13 -6.69
CA TRP A 128 -1.04 -1.12 -6.93
C TRP A 128 -0.53 -2.22 -6.02
N SER A 129 -1.42 -3.12 -5.63
CA SER A 129 -1.10 -4.35 -4.91
C SER A 129 -2.03 -5.48 -5.37
N VAL A 130 -1.51 -6.71 -5.37
CA VAL A 130 -2.30 -7.90 -5.72
C VAL A 130 -3.05 -8.37 -4.48
N HIS A 131 -4.34 -8.65 -4.65
CA HIS A 131 -5.21 -9.18 -3.60
C HIS A 131 -6.22 -10.15 -4.21
N ASP A 132 -6.30 -11.38 -3.70
CA ASP A 132 -7.23 -12.39 -4.18
C ASP A 132 -8.69 -12.02 -3.89
N GLU A 133 -8.91 -11.27 -2.81
CA GLU A 133 -10.22 -10.79 -2.36
C GLU A 133 -10.26 -9.27 -2.20
N ALA A 134 -11.46 -8.71 -2.31
CA ALA A 134 -11.73 -7.30 -2.04
C ALA A 134 -11.52 -7.05 -0.53
N VAL A 135 -10.33 -6.60 -0.15
CA VAL A 135 -10.09 -6.15 1.21
C VAL A 135 -10.61 -4.73 1.34
N THR A 136 -11.88 -4.59 1.71
CA THR A 136 -12.45 -3.31 2.13
C THR A 136 -11.62 -2.79 3.30
N ALA A 137 -11.28 -1.50 3.28
CA ALA A 137 -10.82 -0.88 4.52
C ALA A 137 -11.99 -0.95 5.50
N ASP A 138 -11.75 -1.51 6.68
CA ASP A 138 -12.69 -1.42 7.77
C ASP A 138 -12.56 0.02 8.32
N PRO A 139 -13.62 0.83 8.35
CA PRO A 139 -13.57 2.20 8.90
C PRO A 139 -13.19 2.22 10.39
N SER A 140 -13.41 1.10 11.10
CA SER A 140 -12.94 0.86 12.46
C SER A 140 -11.52 0.31 12.52
N ALA A 141 -10.91 0.00 11.37
CA ALA A 141 -9.52 -0.43 11.31
C ALA A 141 -8.62 0.64 11.94
N PRO A 142 -7.67 0.22 12.79
CA PRO A 142 -6.73 1.14 13.37
C PRO A 142 -5.93 1.86 12.28
N LEU A 143 -5.60 3.12 12.52
CA LEU A 143 -4.73 3.90 11.65
C LEU A 143 -3.44 3.10 11.38
N ARG A 144 -2.98 3.08 10.13
CA ARG A 144 -1.77 2.35 9.76
C ARG A 144 -0.56 3.20 10.12
N PRO A 145 0.35 2.74 11.01
CA PRO A 145 1.59 3.43 11.26
C PRO A 145 2.54 3.29 10.08
N VAL A 146 3.15 4.41 9.67
CA VAL A 146 4.18 4.45 8.62
C VAL A 146 5.53 4.75 9.26
N TYR A 147 6.44 3.78 9.14
CA TYR A 147 7.82 3.91 9.61
C TYR A 147 8.72 4.51 8.52
N PRO A 148 9.81 5.21 8.89
CA PRO A 148 10.79 5.70 7.93
C PRO A 148 11.36 4.55 7.06
N ALA A 149 11.29 4.71 5.74
CA ALA A 149 11.95 3.80 4.81
C ALA A 149 13.46 4.06 4.84
N THR A 150 14.25 3.00 4.97
CA THR A 150 15.72 3.08 4.97
C THR A 150 16.28 2.03 4.02
N GLU A 151 17.51 2.23 3.56
CA GLU A 151 18.07 1.40 2.51
C GLU A 151 18.08 -0.08 2.93
N GLY A 152 17.31 -0.89 2.20
CA GLY A 152 17.18 -2.32 2.48
C GLY A 152 16.30 -2.70 3.67
N ILE A 153 15.61 -1.74 4.30
CA ILE A 153 14.57 -1.97 5.31
C ILE A 153 13.29 -1.23 4.86
N PRO A 154 12.33 -1.93 4.23
CA PRO A 154 11.08 -1.30 3.84
C PRO A 154 10.19 -1.02 5.07
N PRO A 155 9.38 0.06 5.06
CA PRO A 155 8.49 0.42 6.17
C PRO A 155 7.57 -0.72 6.63
N ARG A 156 7.05 -1.49 5.66
CA ARG A 156 6.18 -2.64 5.92
C ARG A 156 6.90 -3.72 6.74
N PHE A 157 8.19 -3.93 6.49
CA PHE A 157 8.97 -4.88 7.27
C PHE A 157 9.08 -4.45 8.73
N LEU A 158 9.41 -3.18 9.00
CA LEU A 158 9.45 -2.64 10.36
C LEU A 158 8.09 -2.78 11.06
N HIS A 159 7.01 -2.39 10.39
CA HIS A 159 5.66 -2.52 10.92
C HIS A 159 5.33 -3.97 11.30
N ASP A 160 5.56 -4.92 10.38
CA ASP A 160 5.24 -6.33 10.63
C ASP A 160 6.08 -6.92 11.78
N ARG A 161 7.36 -6.51 11.90
CA ARG A 161 8.22 -6.94 13.02
C ARG A 161 7.77 -6.35 14.35
N ILE A 162 7.51 -5.04 14.41
CA ILE A 162 7.06 -4.37 15.63
C ILE A 162 5.71 -4.94 16.08
N ARG A 163 4.76 -5.12 15.16
CA ARG A 163 3.46 -5.75 15.47
C ARG A 163 3.62 -7.16 16.02
N SER A 164 4.47 -7.97 15.39
CA SER A 164 4.76 -9.33 15.88
C SER A 164 5.36 -9.32 17.28
N LEU A 165 6.27 -8.39 17.58
CA LEU A 165 6.88 -8.25 18.90
C LEU A 165 5.86 -7.80 19.95
N LEU A 166 5.04 -6.80 19.63
CA LEU A 166 3.99 -6.32 20.53
C LEU A 166 3.02 -7.45 20.89
N ASN A 167 2.59 -8.24 19.92
CA ASN A 167 1.68 -9.37 20.17
C ASN A 167 2.29 -10.45 21.08
N GLN A 168 3.62 -10.58 21.12
CA GLN A 168 4.31 -11.53 22.00
C GLN A 168 4.57 -10.96 23.39
N VAL A 169 4.94 -9.68 23.47
CA VAL A 169 5.42 -9.06 24.71
C VAL A 169 4.27 -8.49 25.54
N VAL A 170 3.27 -7.84 24.92
CA VAL A 170 2.16 -7.18 25.63
C VAL A 170 1.42 -8.13 26.59
N PRO A 171 1.09 -9.38 26.23
CA PRO A 171 0.43 -10.30 27.17
C PRO A 171 1.27 -10.66 28.40
N ALA A 172 2.59 -10.54 28.32
CA ALA A 172 3.52 -10.86 29.39
C ALA A 172 3.95 -9.62 30.20
N MET A 173 3.48 -8.42 29.83
CA MET A 173 3.78 -7.19 30.55
C MET A 173 2.86 -7.04 31.76
N VAL A 174 3.46 -6.81 32.93
CA VAL A 174 2.73 -6.41 34.14
C VAL A 174 2.43 -4.92 34.04
N ASP A 175 1.21 -4.52 34.41
CA ASP A 175 0.83 -3.10 34.46
C ASP A 175 1.73 -2.37 35.47
N PRO A 176 2.52 -1.37 35.04
CA PRO A 176 3.39 -0.63 35.95
C PRO A 176 2.64 0.36 36.84
N LEU A 177 1.34 0.61 36.60
CA LEU A 177 0.53 1.50 37.42
C LEU A 177 -0.12 0.73 38.59
N PRO A 178 -0.09 1.28 39.81
CA PRO A 178 -0.93 0.77 40.91
C PRO A 178 -2.41 1.04 40.62
N GLU A 179 -3.28 0.15 41.11
CA GLU A 179 -4.75 0.29 41.05
C GLU A 179 -5.27 1.58 41.74
#